data_AF-A0A3D3T1I7-F1
#
_entry.id   AF-A0A3D3T1I7-F1
#
_cell.length_a   1.000
_cell.length_b   1.000
_cell.length_c   1.000
_cell.angle_alpha   90.00
_cell.angle_beta   90.00
_cell.angle_gamma   90.00
#
_symmetry.space_group_name_H-M   'P 1'
#
loop_
_entity.id
_entity.type
_entity.pdbx_description
1 polymer ?
#
loop_
_entity_poly.entity_id
_entity_poly.type
_entity_poly.pdbx_seq_one_letter_code
_entity_poly.pdbx_strand_id
1 'polypeptide(L)'
;WPLELPWTLVMWGSTMFASGLLIALPALAALLLINLSFGVMTRAAPQLNIFVVGFPISLIAGFLLIYFTLPAFYSQMSQAFDQAFSLARTMLSP
;
A
#
# COMPACT_ATOMS: atom_id res chain seq x y z
N TRP A 1 -30.68 18.00 8.93
CA TRP A 1 -29.48 17.19 8.67
C TRP A 1 -28.73 17.06 9.98
N PRO A 2 -28.34 15.86 10.42
CA PRO A 2 -27.54 15.70 11.63
C PRO A 2 -26.20 16.42 11.46
N LEU A 3 -25.86 17.31 12.39
CA LEU A 3 -24.61 18.08 12.39
C LEU A 3 -23.34 17.20 12.40
N GLU A 4 -23.51 15.92 12.71
CA GLU A 4 -22.45 14.91 12.86
C GLU A 4 -21.96 14.29 11.53
N LEU A 5 -22.73 14.41 10.44
CA LEU A 5 -22.43 13.75 9.16
C LEU A 5 -21.11 14.25 8.53
N PRO A 6 -20.83 15.56 8.45
CA PRO A 6 -19.59 16.06 7.86
C PRO A 6 -18.36 15.64 8.69
N TRP A 7 -18.49 15.62 10.02
CA TRP A 7 -17.40 15.22 10.90
C TRP A 7 -17.04 13.74 10.74
N THR A 8 -18.07 12.89 10.62
CA THR A 8 -17.88 11.45 10.38
C THR A 8 -17.15 11.18 9.07
N LEU A 9 -17.47 11.92 8.01
CA LEU A 9 -16.77 11.81 6.72
C LEU A 9 -15.29 12.23 6.82
N VAL A 10 -14.99 13.32 7.53
CA VAL A 10 -13.61 13.76 7.77
C VAL A 10 -12.83 12.69 8.53
N MET A 11 -13.41 12.13 9.58
CA MET A 11 -12.78 11.06 10.38
C MET A 11 -12.55 9.79 9.58
N TRP A 12 -13.45 9.44 8.66
CA TRP A 12 -13.30 8.27 7.79
C TRP A 12 -12.10 8.39 6.83
N GLY A 13 -11.66 9.61 6.50
CA GLY A 13 -10.40 9.82 5.76
C GLY A 13 -9.18 9.20 6.44
N SER A 14 -9.13 9.20 7.78
CA SER A 14 -8.09 8.51 8.55
C SER A 14 -8.14 6.98 8.32
N THR A 15 -9.34 6.41 8.34
CA THR A 15 -9.57 4.98 8.06
C THR A 15 -9.16 4.60 6.64
N MET A 16 -9.42 5.47 5.64
CA MET A 16 -8.95 5.25 4.27
C MET A 16 -7.43 5.20 4.19
N PHE A 17 -6.74 6.16 4.80
CA PHE A 17 -5.28 6.22 4.79
C PHE A 17 -4.66 5.02 5.51
N ALA A 18 -5.17 4.67 6.70
CA ALA A 18 -4.71 3.52 7.46
C ALA A 18 -4.90 2.21 6.68
N SER A 19 -6.06 2.02 6.04
CA SER A 19 -6.35 0.84 5.24
C SER A 19 -5.46 0.75 4.02
N GLY A 20 -5.26 1.85 3.28
CA GLY A 20 -4.35 1.90 2.14
C GLY A 20 -2.90 1.63 2.53
N LEU A 21 -2.46 2.17 3.67
CA LEU A 21 -1.13 1.91 4.20
C LEU A 21 -0.94 0.44 4.58
N LEU A 22 -1.91 -0.18 5.28
CA LEU A 22 -1.86 -1.60 5.62
C LEU A 22 -1.74 -2.51 4.39
N ILE A 23 -2.42 -2.17 3.29
CA ILE A 23 -2.31 -2.88 2.01
C ILE A 23 -0.90 -2.73 1.43
N ALA A 24 -0.35 -1.51 1.47
CA ALA A 24 0.95 -1.20 0.89
C ALA A 24 2.14 -1.69 1.75
N LEU A 25 1.96 -1.87 3.07
CA LEU A 25 3.03 -2.19 4.03
C LEU A 25 3.94 -3.35 3.61
N PRO A 26 3.43 -4.53 3.18
CA PRO A 26 4.28 -5.65 2.82
C PRO A 26 5.17 -5.34 1.61
N ALA A 27 4.60 -4.70 0.58
CA ALA A 27 5.33 -4.30 -0.60
C ALA A 27 6.33 -3.18 -0.29
N LEU A 28 5.92 -2.18 0.50
CA LEU A 28 6.76 -1.07 0.93
C LEU A 28 7.98 -1.57 1.71
N ALA A 29 7.78 -2.46 2.69
CA ALA A 29 8.85 -3.04 3.49
C ALA A 29 9.84 -3.82 2.61
N ALA A 30 9.34 -4.65 1.69
CA ALA A 30 10.20 -5.40 0.79
C ALA A 30 11.00 -4.50 -0.15
N LEU A 31 10.38 -3.46 -0.75
CA LEU A 31 11.07 -2.49 -1.59
C LEU A 31 12.11 -1.68 -0.80
N LEU A 32 11.82 -1.33 0.44
CA LEU A 32 12.79 -0.71 1.35
C LEU A 32 14.00 -1.61 1.58
N LEU A 33 13.79 -2.89 1.86
CA LEU A 33 14.87 -3.86 2.04
C LEU A 33 15.69 -4.05 0.76
N ILE A 34 15.04 -4.07 -0.41
CA ILE A 34 15.72 -4.15 -1.71
C ILE A 34 16.60 -2.91 -1.94
N ASN A 35 16.05 -1.72 -1.72
CA ASN A 35 16.80 -0.46 -1.86
C ASN A 35 17.96 -0.38 -0.85
N LEU A 36 17.75 -0.82 0.39
CA LEU A 36 18.81 -0.90 1.40
C LEU A 36 19.91 -1.88 0.96
N SER A 37 19.52 -3.04 0.42
CA SER A 37 20.45 -4.05 -0.08
C SER A 37 21.30 -3.51 -1.23
N PHE A 38 20.72 -2.74 -2.16
CA PHE A 38 21.49 -2.05 -3.19
C PHE A 38 22.41 -0.96 -2.62
N GLY A 39 21.96 -0.22 -1.60
CA GLY A 39 22.81 0.74 -0.89
C GLY A 39 24.05 0.08 -0.30
N VAL A 40 23.90 -1.09 0.34
CA VAL A 40 25.02 -1.88 0.87
C VAL A 40 25.90 -2.43 -0.25
N MET A 41 25.31 -2.98 -1.32
CA MET A 41 26.03 -3.53 -2.47
C MET A 41 26.91 -2.48 -3.16
N THR A 42 26.41 -1.26 -3.31
CA THR A 42 27.15 -0.13 -3.88
C THR A 42 28.42 0.17 -3.09
N ARG A 43 28.37 0.02 -1.77
CA ARG A 43 29.52 0.22 -0.89
C ARG A 43 30.51 -0.95 -0.93
N ALA A 44 30.01 -2.17 -1.11
CA ALA A 44 30.83 -3.40 -1.14
C ALA A 44 31.53 -3.63 -2.50
N ALA A 45 30.90 -3.24 -3.60
CA ALA A 45 31.40 -3.43 -4.96
C ALA A 45 31.13 -2.19 -5.83
N PRO A 46 31.92 -1.11 -5.66
CA PRO A 46 31.69 0.18 -6.34
C PRO A 46 31.85 0.12 -7.88
N GLN A 47 32.48 -0.93 -8.39
CA GLN A 47 32.65 -1.20 -9.82
C GLN A 47 31.46 -1.91 -10.48
N LEU A 48 30.52 -2.46 -9.70
CA LEU A 48 29.28 -2.99 -10.25
C LEU A 48 28.43 -1.82 -10.73
N ASN A 49 28.05 -1.84 -12.02
CA ASN A 49 27.03 -0.94 -12.52
C ASN A 49 25.66 -1.36 -11.94
N ILE A 50 25.42 -0.93 -10.71
CA ILE A 50 24.21 -1.15 -9.93
C ILE A 50 22.93 -0.76 -10.68
N PHE A 51 22.99 0.16 -11.64
CA PHE A 51 21.83 0.46 -12.48
C PHE A 51 21.50 -0.68 -13.45
N VAL A 52 22.53 -1.34 -14.00
CA VAL A 52 22.35 -2.48 -14.91
C VAL A 52 21.84 -3.72 -14.19
N VAL A 53 22.27 -3.94 -12.95
CA VAL A 53 21.89 -5.13 -12.17
C VAL A 53 20.66 -4.88 -11.29
N GLY A 54 20.56 -3.72 -10.68
CA GLY A 54 19.50 -3.39 -9.73
C GLY A 54 18.14 -3.20 -10.39
N PHE A 55 18.08 -2.67 -11.62
CA PHE A 55 16.82 -2.46 -12.31
C PHE A 55 16.10 -3.79 -12.64
N PRO A 56 16.74 -4.79 -13.29
CA PRO A 56 16.13 -6.10 -13.50
C PRO A 56 15.68 -6.79 -12.20
N ILE A 57 16.51 -6.73 -11.15
CA ILE A 57 16.20 -7.35 -9.86
C ILE A 57 14.97 -6.68 -9.22
N SER A 58 14.93 -5.34 -9.22
CA SER A 58 13.80 -4.57 -8.68
C SER A 58 12.50 -4.88 -9.43
N LEU A 59 12.59 -5.06 -10.75
CA LEU A 59 11.45 -5.34 -11.60
C LEU A 59 10.89 -6.74 -11.33
N ILE A 60 11.74 -7.77 -11.27
CA ILE A 60 11.34 -9.14 -10.90
C ILE A 60 10.75 -9.16 -9.49
N ALA A 61 11.41 -8.51 -8.52
CA ALA A 61 10.92 -8.43 -7.17
C ALA A 61 9.57 -7.70 -7.07
N GLY A 62 9.38 -6.62 -7.84
CA GLY A 62 8.11 -5.91 -7.93
C GLY A 62 6.97 -6.79 -8.41
N PHE A 63 7.18 -7.58 -9.47
CA PHE A 63 6.18 -8.54 -9.95
C PHE A 63 5.88 -9.64 -8.93
N LEU A 64 6.90 -10.18 -8.27
CA LEU A 64 6.71 -11.15 -7.19
C LEU A 64 5.90 -10.55 -6.03
N LEU A 65 6.21 -9.31 -5.63
CA LEU A 65 5.47 -8.62 -4.58
C LEU A 65 4.00 -8.42 -4.95
N ILE A 66 3.71 -8.01 -6.19
CA ILE A 66 2.33 -7.92 -6.67
C ILE A 66 1.65 -9.28 -6.58
N TYR A 67 2.30 -10.35 -7.06
CA TYR A 67 1.72 -11.70 -7.02
C TYR A 67 1.39 -12.16 -5.60
N PHE A 68 2.31 -11.98 -4.64
CA PHE A 68 2.10 -12.38 -3.25
C PHE A 68 1.12 -11.48 -2.49
N THR A 69 1.02 -10.20 -2.84
CA THR A 69 0.12 -9.25 -2.16
C THR A 69 -1.29 -9.23 -2.74
N LEU A 70 -1.49 -9.76 -3.96
CA LEU A 70 -2.79 -9.76 -4.65
C LEU A 70 -3.94 -10.36 -3.83
N PRO A 71 -3.78 -11.50 -3.12
CA PRO A 71 -4.88 -12.08 -2.33
C PRO A 71 -5.27 -11.18 -1.14
N ALA A 72 -4.27 -10.59 -0.47
CA ALA A 72 -4.48 -9.67 0.64
C ALA A 72 -5.13 -8.37 0.16
N PHE A 73 -4.71 -7.86 -1.00
CA PHE A 73 -5.30 -6.70 -1.66
C PHE A 73 -6.80 -6.91 -1.92
N TYR A 74 -7.19 -8.06 -2.47
CA TYR A 74 -8.60 -8.36 -2.74
C TYR A 74 -9.46 -8.34 -1.47
N SER A 75 -9.01 -9.04 -0.41
CA SER A 75 -9.73 -9.09 0.87
C SER A 75 -9.88 -7.70 1.50
N GLN A 76 -8.80 -6.91 1.52
CA GLN A 76 -8.84 -5.60 2.16
C GLN A 76 -9.66 -4.58 1.35
N MET A 77 -9.62 -4.67 0.01
CA MET A 77 -10.42 -3.83 -0.87
C MET A 77 -11.92 -4.12 -0.71
N SER A 78 -12.32 -5.40 -0.61
CA SER A 78 -13.70 -5.78 -0.30
C SER A 78 -14.19 -5.12 0.99
N GLN A 79 -13.42 -5.24 2.07
CA GLN A 79 -13.76 -4.66 3.36
C GLN A 79 -13.86 -3.13 3.30
N ALA A 80 -12.96 -2.47 2.57
CA ALA A 80 -12.98 -1.02 2.39
C ALA A 80 -14.24 -0.56 1.65
N PHE A 81 -14.66 -1.29 0.61
CA PHE A 81 -15.91 -1.02 -0.10
C PHE A 81 -17.14 -1.23 0.78
N ASP A 82 -17.20 -2.31 1.55
CA ASP A 82 -18.31 -2.56 2.47
C ASP A 82 -18.46 -1.44 3.51
N GLN A 83 -17.33 -0.97 4.06
CA GLN A 83 -17.31 0.16 4.98
C GLN A 83 -17.79 1.45 4.29
N ALA A 84 -17.29 1.74 3.09
CA ALA A 84 -17.70 2.92 2.32
C ALA A 84 -19.19 2.90 1.99
N PHE A 85 -19.73 1.76 1.57
CA PHE A 85 -21.16 1.63 1.28
C PHE A 85 -22.03 1.70 2.53
N SER A 86 -21.56 1.17 3.67
CA SER A 86 -22.30 1.31 4.94
C SER A 86 -22.39 2.78 5.37
N LEU A 87 -21.30 3.55 5.22
CA LEU A 87 -21.30 4.99 5.46
C LEU A 87 -22.20 5.74 4.47
N ALA A 88 -22.16 5.40 3.18
CA ALA A 88 -23.06 6.01 2.20
C ALA A 88 -24.54 5.76 2.55
N ARG A 89 -24.88 4.56 3.03
CA ARG A 89 -26.25 4.23 3.48
C ARG A 89 -26.68 5.06 4.69
N THR A 90 -25.83 5.21 5.70
CA THR A 90 -26.17 6.02 6.89
C THR A 90 -26.31 7.51 6.57
N MET A 91 -25.66 7.99 5.51
CA MET A 91 -25.83 9.36 5.02
C MET A 91 -27.12 9.55 4.21
N LEU A 92 -27.60 8.50 3.55
CA LEU A 92 -28.78 8.52 2.66
C LEU A 92 -30.09 8.19 3.38
N SER A 93 -30.07 7.42 4.47
CA SER A 93 -31.23 7.21 5.34
C SER A 93 -31.30 8.35 6.36
N PRO A 94 -32.23 9.31 6.23
CA PRO A 94 -32.35 10.44 7.15
C PRO A 94 -32.71 10.01 8.58
#